data_AF-A0A8C3SKI8-F1
#
_entry.id   AF-A0A8C3SKI8-F1
#
_cell.length_a   1.000
_cell.length_b   1.000
_cell.length_c   1.000
_cell.angle_alpha   90.00
_cell.angle_beta   90.00
_cell.angle_gamma   90.00
#
_symmetry.space_group_name_H-M   'P 1'
#
loop_
_entity.id
_entity.type
_entity.pdbx_description
1 polymer ?
#
loop_
_entity_poly.entity_id
_entity_poly.type
_entity_poly.pdbx_seq_one_letter_code
_entity_poly.pdbx_strand_id
1 'polypeptide(L)'
;LDQLTIIKVMHEPVIIRFKAGDQGLIMEVNSLFFDDPSAPSGEPGKPFDGLWDYEVVESFFLNSETKDYLEVELCPHRLEYFKRFSLKWIMGENWEQPASDLWK
;
A
#
# COMPACT_ATOMS: atom_id res chain seq x y z
N LEU A 1 22.95 21.67 -21.99
CA LEU A 1 22.11 20.49 -22.29
C LEU A 1 22.63 19.40 -21.37
N ASP A 2 22.07 19.30 -20.18
CA ASP A 2 22.50 18.32 -19.18
C ASP A 2 22.15 16.92 -19.68
N GLN A 3 23.17 16.06 -19.77
CA GLN A 3 22.98 14.65 -20.11
C GLN A 3 22.22 14.01 -18.95
N LEU A 4 20.99 13.56 -19.21
CA LEU A 4 20.23 12.72 -18.29
C LEU A 4 20.99 11.40 -18.09
N THR A 5 21.70 11.28 -16.98
CA THR A 5 22.32 10.02 -16.55
C THR A 5 21.21 9.03 -16.24
N ILE A 6 21.09 7.97 -17.05
CA ILE A 6 20.16 6.88 -16.76
C ILE A 6 20.75 6.08 -15.60
N ILE A 7 20.19 6.27 -14.40
CA ILE A 7 20.51 5.45 -13.24
C ILE A 7 19.89 4.08 -13.47
N LYS A 8 20.73 3.05 -13.54
CA LYS A 8 20.26 1.67 -13.70
C LYS A 8 19.75 1.16 -12.36
N VAL A 9 18.50 0.73 -12.31
CA VAL A 9 17.93 0.01 -11.17
C VAL A 9 18.56 -1.40 -11.15
N MET A 10 19.21 -1.75 -10.03
CA MET A 10 20.01 -2.98 -9.87
C MET A 10 19.36 -3.99 -8.93
N HIS A 11 18.02 -4.04 -8.91
CA HIS A 11 17.25 -4.96 -8.08
C HIS A 11 15.96 -5.36 -8.80
N GLU A 12 15.33 -6.44 -8.33
CA GLU A 12 14.01 -6.86 -8.83
C GLU A 12 12.95 -5.79 -8.49
N PRO A 13 11.96 -5.56 -9.37
CA PRO A 13 10.94 -4.55 -9.13
C PRO A 13 10.03 -4.96 -7.96
N VAL A 14 9.48 -3.95 -7.28
CA VAL A 14 8.34 -4.14 -6.38
C VAL A 14 7.13 -4.58 -7.20
N ILE A 15 6.46 -5.65 -6.78
CA ILE A 15 5.26 -6.18 -7.42
C ILE A 15 4.07 -5.93 -6.48
N ILE A 16 3.11 -5.13 -6.94
CA ILE A 16 1.82 -4.92 -6.27
C ILE A 16 0.74 -5.60 -7.11
N ARG A 17 -0.07 -6.46 -6.49
CA ARG A 17 -1.22 -7.11 -7.14
C ARG A 17 -2.48 -6.80 -6.37
N PHE A 18 -3.54 -6.50 -7.11
CA PHE A 18 -4.84 -6.19 -6.58
C PHE A 18 -5.83 -7.29 -6.95
N LYS A 19 -6.62 -7.76 -5.99
CA LYS A 19 -7.66 -8.79 -6.21
C LYS A 19 -8.92 -8.41 -5.44
N ALA A 20 -10.08 -8.72 -6.00
CA ALA A 20 -11.32 -8.68 -5.22
C ALA A 20 -11.27 -9.72 -4.09
N GLY A 21 -11.78 -9.36 -2.91
CA GLY A 21 -12.02 -10.26 -1.79
C GLY A 21 -13.45 -10.14 -1.28
N ASP A 22 -13.89 -11.07 -0.44
CA ASP A 22 -15.30 -11.20 -0.01
C ASP A 22 -15.96 -9.89 0.50
N GLN A 23 -15.18 -8.96 1.05
CA GLN A 23 -15.68 -7.67 1.58
C GLN A 23 -14.71 -6.50 1.31
N GLY A 24 -13.95 -6.55 0.22
CA GLY A 24 -13.02 -5.45 -0.10
C GLY A 24 -11.93 -5.82 -1.08
N LEU A 25 -10.84 -5.08 -1.01
CA LEU A 25 -9.68 -5.23 -1.88
C LEU A 25 -8.56 -5.97 -1.15
N ILE A 26 -7.98 -6.97 -1.81
CA ILE A 26 -6.73 -7.59 -1.37
C ILE A 26 -5.59 -6.92 -2.15
N MET A 27 -4.64 -6.34 -1.43
CA MET A 27 -3.38 -5.82 -1.97
C MET A 27 -2.25 -6.77 -1.57
N GLU A 28 -1.72 -7.52 -2.52
CA GLU A 28 -0.54 -8.38 -2.33
C GLU A 28 0.71 -7.61 -2.75
N VAL A 29 1.66 -7.46 -1.84
CA VAL A 29 2.94 -6.81 -2.10
C VAL A 29 4.05 -7.86 -2.02
N ASN A 30 4.83 -7.95 -3.09
CA ASN A 30 6.09 -8.68 -3.10
C ASN A 30 7.20 -7.68 -3.41
N SER A 31 8.09 -7.49 -2.45
CA SER A 31 9.20 -6.55 -2.53
C SER A 31 10.44 -7.17 -1.92
N LEU A 32 11.59 -6.67 -2.36
CA LEU A 32 12.80 -6.77 -1.56
C LEU A 32 12.68 -5.88 -0.34
N PHE A 33 13.45 -6.24 0.70
CA PHE A 33 13.62 -5.44 1.89
C PHE A 33 15.08 -4.98 1.93
N PHE A 34 15.31 -3.68 1.97
CA PHE A 34 16.63 -3.09 1.78
C PHE A 34 17.27 -2.72 3.13
N ASP A 35 18.55 -3.07 3.29
CA ASP A 35 19.44 -2.58 4.35
C ASP A 35 19.01 -2.77 5.83
N ASP A 36 17.89 -3.47 6.10
CA ASP A 36 17.35 -3.77 7.43
C ASP A 36 17.35 -2.58 8.40
N PRO A 37 16.66 -1.46 8.06
CA PRO A 37 16.60 -0.29 8.93
C PRO A 37 16.02 -0.62 10.31
N SER A 38 16.19 0.29 11.27
CA SER A 38 15.54 0.14 12.57
C SER A 38 14.02 0.18 12.42
N ALA A 39 13.30 -0.71 13.10
CA ALA A 39 11.85 -0.73 13.06
C ALA A 39 11.25 0.55 13.69
N PRO A 40 10.08 1.03 13.22
CA PRO A 40 9.38 2.18 13.80
C PRO A 40 9.09 1.97 15.29
N SER A 41 9.05 3.02 16.12
CA SER A 41 8.92 2.89 17.59
C SER A 41 7.51 2.52 18.12
N GLY A 42 6.57 2.13 17.25
CA GLY A 42 5.19 1.75 17.61
C GLY A 42 4.93 0.26 17.84
N GLU A 43 3.73 -0.07 18.32
CA GLU A 43 3.27 -1.47 18.45
C GLU A 43 3.02 -2.12 17.07
N PRO A 44 3.41 -3.38 16.85
CA PRO A 44 3.04 -4.14 15.65
C PRO A 44 1.53 -4.18 15.37
N GLY A 45 1.15 -4.02 14.10
CA GLY A 45 -0.24 -4.08 13.65
C GLY A 45 -1.12 -2.87 14.04
N LYS A 46 -0.54 -1.79 14.55
CA LYS A 46 -1.22 -0.51 14.80
C LYS A 46 -0.85 0.53 13.74
N PRO A 47 -1.74 1.49 13.42
CA PRO A 47 -1.36 2.66 12.65
C PRO A 47 -0.19 3.39 13.33
N PHE A 48 0.73 3.90 12.53
CA PHE A 48 1.92 4.62 12.98
C PHE A 48 2.09 5.86 12.12
N ASP A 49 2.07 7.04 12.75
CA ASP A 49 2.30 8.33 12.08
C ASP A 49 3.80 8.49 11.79
N GLY A 50 4.16 8.98 10.59
CA GLY A 50 5.56 9.07 10.15
C GLY A 50 6.13 7.77 9.57
N LEU A 51 5.31 6.88 9.04
CA LEU A 51 5.81 5.62 8.47
C LEU A 51 6.66 5.86 7.19
N TRP A 52 6.41 6.95 6.46
CA TRP A 52 7.20 7.42 5.31
C TRP A 52 8.67 7.72 5.60
N ASP A 53 9.06 7.88 6.88
CA ASP A 53 10.47 8.03 7.27
C ASP A 53 11.25 6.68 7.21
N TYR A 54 10.55 5.57 6.90
CA TYR A 54 11.07 4.22 6.80
C TYR A 54 10.90 3.67 5.38
N GLU A 55 11.41 2.46 5.14
CA GLU A 55 11.09 1.73 3.91
C GLU A 55 9.61 1.38 3.88
N VAL A 56 8.92 1.85 2.83
CA VAL A 56 7.47 1.65 2.65
C VAL A 56 7.12 1.31 1.20
N VAL A 57 6.02 0.58 1.05
CA VAL A 57 5.25 0.51 -0.20
C VAL A 57 3.94 1.25 0.01
N GLU A 58 3.65 2.20 -0.87
CA GLU A 58 2.48 3.07 -0.76
C GLU A 58 1.51 2.84 -1.92
N SER A 59 0.21 2.93 -1.63
CA SER A 59 -0.85 2.94 -2.64
C SER A 59 -1.90 3.98 -2.30
N PHE A 60 -2.29 4.77 -3.30
CA PHE A 60 -3.32 5.80 -3.20
C PHE A 60 -4.58 5.36 -3.94
N PHE A 61 -5.73 5.42 -3.26
CA PHE A 61 -7.03 5.10 -3.81
C PHE A 61 -7.90 6.36 -3.83
N LEU A 62 -8.14 6.90 -5.02
CA LEU A 62 -8.97 8.08 -5.21
C LEU A 62 -10.45 7.68 -5.36
N ASN A 63 -11.32 8.28 -4.55
CA ASN A 63 -12.76 8.23 -4.77
C ASN A 63 -13.13 9.17 -5.93
N SER A 64 -13.65 8.60 -7.03
CA SER A 64 -14.01 9.37 -8.22
C SER A 64 -15.18 10.33 -8.02
N GLU A 65 -16.05 10.08 -7.04
CA GLU A 65 -17.25 10.88 -6.76
C GLU A 65 -16.94 12.01 -5.79
N THR A 66 -16.44 11.70 -4.59
CA THR A 66 -16.22 12.68 -3.54
C THR A 66 -14.91 13.45 -3.70
N LYS A 67 -13.96 12.89 -4.48
CA LYS A 67 -12.57 13.35 -4.62
C LYS A 67 -11.72 13.18 -3.36
N ASP A 68 -12.25 12.53 -2.33
CA ASP A 68 -11.44 12.07 -1.20
C ASP A 68 -10.51 10.94 -1.65
N TYR A 69 -9.41 10.73 -0.94
CA TYR A 69 -8.50 9.63 -1.20
C TYR A 69 -8.14 8.89 0.09
N LEU A 70 -7.84 7.60 -0.06
CA LEU A 70 -7.17 6.79 0.94
C LEU A 70 -5.72 6.61 0.52
N GLU A 71 -4.83 6.81 1.47
CA GLU A 71 -3.43 6.42 1.38
C GLU A 71 -3.20 5.18 2.26
N VAL A 72 -2.50 4.19 1.72
CA VAL A 72 -2.10 2.98 2.44
C VAL A 72 -0.60 2.83 2.33
N GLU A 73 0.09 2.96 3.45
CA GLU A 73 1.54 2.78 3.58
C GLU A 73 1.83 1.46 4.29
N LEU A 74 2.71 0.63 3.73
CA LEU A 74 3.11 -0.66 4.29
C LEU A 74 4.61 -0.71 4.54
N CYS A 75 5.01 -0.85 5.81
CA CYS A 75 6.39 -1.09 6.20
C CYS A 75 6.66 -2.61 6.35
N PRO A 76 7.82 -3.13 5.91
CA PRO A 76 8.20 -4.53 6.09
C PRO A 76 8.38 -4.89 7.58
N HIS A 77 8.81 -3.95 8.41
CA HIS A 77 8.68 -4.08 9.85
C HIS A 77 7.23 -3.87 10.22
N ARG A 78 6.70 -4.69 11.15
CA ARG A 78 5.32 -4.62 11.67
C ARG A 78 4.26 -5.39 10.87
N LEU A 79 4.65 -6.26 9.93
CA LEU A 79 3.72 -7.17 9.22
C LEU A 79 3.16 -8.33 10.08
N GLU A 80 3.08 -8.16 11.40
CA GLU A 80 2.25 -9.03 12.23
C GLU A 80 0.79 -8.61 12.04
N TYR A 81 0.07 -9.43 11.27
CA TYR A 81 -1.37 -9.35 11.00
C TYR A 81 -1.80 -8.29 9.97
N PHE A 82 -1.79 -8.68 8.68
CA PHE A 82 -2.86 -8.25 7.80
C PHE A 82 -4.18 -8.87 8.29
N LYS A 83 -4.84 -8.21 9.25
CA LYS A 83 -6.25 -8.50 9.50
C LYS A 83 -7.02 -8.09 8.26
N ARG A 84 -8.14 -8.78 8.01
CA ARG A 84 -9.04 -8.47 6.90
C ARG A 84 -9.39 -6.98 6.96
N PHE A 85 -8.92 -6.23 5.98
CA PHE A 85 -9.17 -4.81 5.85
C PHE A 85 -10.41 -4.62 4.98
N SER A 86 -11.41 -3.89 5.48
CA SER A 86 -12.60 -3.54 4.72
C SER A 86 -12.54 -2.07 4.36
N LEU A 87 -12.67 -1.78 3.06
CA LEU A 87 -12.75 -0.39 2.57
C LEU A 87 -13.99 0.33 3.12
N LYS A 88 -15.01 -0.39 3.61
CA LYS A 88 -16.17 0.23 4.27
C LYS A 88 -15.81 0.93 5.58
N TRP A 89 -14.75 0.50 6.27
CA TRP A 89 -14.35 1.10 7.55
C TRP A 89 -13.88 2.54 7.39
N ILE A 90 -13.38 2.89 6.21
CA ILE A 90 -12.86 4.22 5.88
C ILE A 90 -13.78 4.99 4.92
N MET A 91 -14.40 4.30 3.95
CA MET A 91 -15.25 4.91 2.91
C MET A 91 -16.74 4.92 3.29
N GLY A 92 -17.10 4.34 4.45
CA GLY A 92 -18.47 4.21 4.93
C GLY A 92 -19.15 2.91 4.50
N GLU A 93 -20.20 2.52 5.24
CA GLU A 93 -20.92 1.25 5.04
C GLU A 93 -21.61 1.11 3.67
N ASN A 94 -21.93 2.24 3.05
CA ASN A 94 -22.55 2.33 1.72
C ASN A 94 -21.54 2.17 0.58
N TRP A 95 -20.24 2.06 0.88
CA TRP A 95 -19.24 1.83 -0.14
C TRP A 95 -19.42 0.44 -0.77
N GLU A 96 -19.48 0.41 -2.09
CA GLU A 96 -19.50 -0.80 -2.91
C GLU A 96 -18.28 -0.81 -3.83
N GLN A 97 -17.65 -1.97 -4.00
CA GLN A 97 -16.53 -2.09 -4.93
C GLN A 97 -17.02 -1.87 -6.37
N PRO A 98 -16.51 -0.88 -7.10
CA PRO A 98 -16.95 -0.63 -8.48
C PRO A 98 -16.51 -1.79 -9.39
N ALA A 99 -17.40 -2.20 -10.29
CA ALA A 99 -17.05 -3.13 -11.35
C ALA A 99 -15.95 -2.53 -12.23
N SER A 100 -14.88 -3.28 -12.50
CA SER A 100 -13.87 -2.89 -13.49
C SER A 100 -13.19 -4.09 -14.11
N ASP A 101 -12.88 -3.97 -15.41
CA ASP A 101 -12.16 -4.99 -16.16
C ASP A 101 -10.69 -5.13 -15.73
N LEU A 102 -10.17 -4.19 -14.95
CA LEU A 102 -8.81 -4.23 -14.39
C LEU A 102 -8.70 -5.12 -13.15
N TRP A 103 -9.83 -5.58 -12.58
CA TRP A 103 -9.86 -6.44 -11.38
C TRP A 103 -9.97 -7.94 -11.70
N LYS A 104 -9.86 -8.33 -12.99
CA LYS A 104 -9.93 -9.72 -13.45
C LYS A 104 -8.57 -10.42 -13.39
#